data_AF-A0A363TMP7-F1
#
_entry.id   AF-A0A363TMP7-F1
#
_cell.length_a   1.000
_cell.length_b   1.000
_cell.length_c   1.000
_cell.angle_alpha   90.00
_cell.angle_beta   90.00
_cell.angle_gamma   90.00
#
_symmetry.space_group_name_H-M   'P 1'
#
loop_
_entity.id
_entity.type
_entity.pdbx_description
1 polymer ?
#
loop_
_entity_poly.entity_id
_entity_poly.type
_entity_poly.pdbx_seq_one_letter_code
_entity_poly.pdbx_strand_id
1 'polypeptide(L)' 'MTEDELDRFLVVYIGQRSRLASRHLMATLDELVELGRRHGATETAVRTSIEVLCVRGTVVCEGPYVFTPPDTAQSSGP' A
#
# COMPACT_ATOMS: atom_id res chain seq x y z
N MET A 1 4.35 15.77 -5.18
CA MET A 1 3.78 14.87 -4.16
C MET A 1 4.65 14.97 -2.95
N THR A 2 4.09 15.30 -1.79
CA THR A 2 4.79 15.25 -0.49
C THR A 2 4.79 13.82 0.06
N GLU A 3 5.57 13.55 1.11
CA GLU A 3 5.61 12.22 1.76
C GLU A 3 4.24 11.83 2.33
N ASP A 4 3.56 12.74 3.02
CA ASP A 4 2.20 12.50 3.54
C ASP A 4 1.18 12.19 2.43
N GLU A 5 1.30 12.86 1.28
CA GLU A 5 0.44 12.60 0.11
C GLU A 5 0.71 11.22 -0.49
N LEU A 6 1.99 10.83 -0.57
CA LEU A 6 2.40 9.52 -1.06
C LEU A 6 1.92 8.40 -0.13
N ASP A 7 2.10 8.55 1.19
CA ASP A 7 1.65 7.57 2.18
C ASP A 7 0.13 7.35 2.09
N ARG A 8 -0.65 8.44 2.06
CA ARG A 8 -2.12 8.35 1.91
C ARG A 8 -2.52 7.69 0.60
N PHE A 9 -1.87 8.06 -0.50
CA PHE A 9 -2.13 7.49 -1.82
C PHE A 9 -1.87 5.98 -1.84
N LEU A 10 -0.72 5.53 -1.35
CA LEU A 10 -0.33 4.12 -1.31
C LEU A 10 -1.30 3.30 -0.45
N VAL A 11 -1.65 3.78 0.75
CA VAL A 11 -2.58 3.08 1.64
C VAL A 11 -3.95 2.90 0.99
N VAL A 12 -4.49 3.95 0.36
CA VAL A 12 -5.79 3.86 -0.32
C VAL A 12 -5.74 2.87 -1.48
N TYR A 13 -4.70 2.93 -2.32
CA TYR A 13 -4.55 2.04 -3.47
C TYR A 13 -4.43 0.56 -3.06
N ILE A 14 -3.54 0.27 -2.11
CA ILE A 14 -3.31 -1.07 -1.57
C ILE A 14 -4.61 -1.60 -0.92
N GLY A 15 -5.33 -0.75 -0.18
CA GLY A 15 -6.61 -1.11 0.42
C GLY A 15 -7.70 -1.44 -0.60
N GLN A 16 -7.81 -0.67 -1.69
CA GLN A 16 -8.74 -0.97 -2.79
C GLN A 16 -8.42 -2.31 -3.47
N ARG A 17 -7.14 -2.58 -3.77
CA ARG A 17 -6.67 -3.85 -4.35
C ARG A 17 -7.00 -5.03 -3.43
N SER A 18 -6.72 -4.89 -2.14
CA SER A 18 -6.95 -5.93 -1.13
C SER A 18 -8.44 -6.25 -0.98
N ARG A 19 -9.34 -5.27 -1.09
CA ARG A 19 -10.81 -5.47 -1.04
C ARG A 19 -11.36 -6.19 -2.27
N LEU A 20 -10.80 -5.95 -3.45
CA LEU A 20 -11.21 -6.62 -4.69
C LEU A 20 -10.67 -8.05 -4.78
N ALA A 21 -9.60 -8.36 -4.04
CA ALA A 21 -8.94 -9.65 -4.06
C ALA A 21 -9.72 -10.70 -3.24
N SER A 22 -10.65 -11.40 -3.88
CA SER A 22 -11.30 -12.58 -3.26
C SER A 22 -10.37 -13.80 -3.11
N ARG A 23 -9.06 -13.69 -3.47
CA ARG A 23 -7.90 -14.55 -3.09
C ARG A 23 -6.61 -14.32 -3.92
N HIS A 24 -6.62 -13.49 -4.99
CA HIS A 24 -5.53 -13.50 -5.99
C HIS A 24 -5.02 -12.13 -6.50
N LEU A 25 -5.33 -11.01 -5.84
CA LEU A 25 -4.94 -9.68 -6.34
C LEU A 25 -4.32 -8.81 -5.23
N MET A 26 -3.16 -9.20 -4.72
CA MET A 26 -2.33 -8.34 -3.85
C MET A 26 -1.48 -7.38 -4.69
N ALA A 27 -1.25 -6.16 -4.20
CA ALA A 27 -0.34 -5.20 -4.83
C ALA A 27 1.08 -5.72 -4.77
N THR A 28 1.86 -5.54 -5.84
CA THR A 28 3.29 -5.88 -5.82
C THR A 28 4.13 -4.63 -5.58
N LEU A 29 5.31 -4.77 -5.00
CA LEU A 29 6.22 -3.64 -4.79
C LEU A 29 6.58 -2.93 -6.10
N ASP A 30 6.81 -3.68 -7.17
CA ASP A 30 7.16 -3.12 -8.48
C ASP A 30 6.00 -2.34 -9.10
N GLU A 31 4.76 -2.83 -8.97
CA GLU A 31 3.56 -2.11 -9.39
C GLU A 31 3.39 -0.81 -8.62
N LEU A 32 3.63 -0.82 -7.30
CA LEU A 32 3.54 0.38 -6.47
C LEU A 32 4.63 1.40 -6.86
N VAL A 33 5.84 0.94 -7.20
CA VAL A 33 6.92 1.79 -7.72
C VAL A 33 6.54 2.39 -9.07
N GLU A 34 6.02 1.60 -10.00
CA GLU A 34 5.56 2.08 -11.31
C GLU A 34 4.41 3.09 -11.17
N LEU A 35 3.47 2.82 -10.28
CA LEU A 35 2.38 3.72 -9.96
C LEU A 35 2.89 5.03 -9.36
N GLY A 36 3.75 4.97 -8.34
CA GLY A 36 4.33 6.16 -7.72
C GLY A 36 5.09 7.03 -8.73
N ARG A 37 5.85 6.41 -9.64
CA ARG A 37 6.54 7.13 -10.73
C ARG A 37 5.58 7.90 -11.63
N ARG A 38 4.43 7.30 -12.00
CA ARG A 38 3.38 7.99 -12.79
C ARG A 38 2.79 9.21 -12.07
N HIS A 39 2.88 9.24 -10.73
CA HIS A 39 2.43 10.36 -9.90
C HIS A 39 3.56 11.28 -9.42
N GLY A 40 4.77 11.14 -9.99
CA GLY A 40 5.91 12.00 -9.71
C GLY A 40 6.69 11.65 -8.44
N ALA A 41 6.48 10.47 -7.85
CA ALA A 41 7.30 9.96 -6.77
C ALA A 41 8.55 9.24 -7.32
N THR A 42 9.67 9.34 -6.60
CA THR A 42 10.86 8.54 -6.91
C THR A 42 10.67 7.11 -6.41
N GLU A 43 11.38 6.16 -7.00
CA GLU A 43 11.38 4.77 -6.52
C GLU A 43 11.81 4.69 -5.05
N THR A 44 12.86 5.43 -4.67
CA THR A 44 13.33 5.49 -3.28
C THR A 44 12.22 5.94 -2.35
N ALA A 45 11.50 7.02 -2.69
CA ALA A 45 10.40 7.51 -1.86
C ALA A 45 9.29 6.46 -1.69
N VAL A 46 8.90 5.78 -2.78
CA VAL A 46 7.88 4.71 -2.71
C VAL A 46 8.34 3.56 -1.83
N ARG A 47 9.57 3.06 -2.01
CA ARG A 47 10.11 1.96 -1.21
C ARG A 47 10.20 2.33 0.26
N THR A 48 10.71 3.51 0.57
CA THR A 48 10.82 4.02 1.95
C THR A 48 9.44 4.19 2.59
N SER A 49 8.45 4.77 1.88
CA SER A 49 7.08 4.86 2.38
C SER A 49 6.47 3.49 2.66
N ILE A 50 6.63 2.51 1.76
CA ILE A 50 6.11 1.15 1.98
C ILE A 50 6.77 0.49 3.19
N GLU A 51 8.10 0.63 3.34
CA GLU A 51 8.82 0.10 4.49
C GLU A 51 8.32 0.72 5.81
N VAL A 52 8.16 2.04 5.84
CA VAL A 52 7.61 2.76 7.00
C VAL A 52 6.18 2.30 7.31
N LEU A 53 5.32 2.16 6.30
CA LEU A 53 3.94 1.69 6.46
C LEU A 53 3.89 0.23 6.96
N CYS A 54 4.84 -0.62 6.54
CA CYS A 54 4.97 -1.99 7.01
C CYS A 54 5.46 -2.05 8.46
N VAL A 55 6.48 -1.26 8.84
CA VAL A 55 6.94 -1.15 10.23
C VAL A 55 5.84 -0.64 11.15
N ARG A 56 5.01 0.30 10.68
CA ARG A 56 3.85 0.83 11.41
C ARG A 56 2.65 -0.13 11.45
N GLY A 57 2.71 -1.26 10.74
CA GLY A 57 1.60 -2.21 10.64
C GLY A 57 0.38 -1.69 9.88
N THR A 58 0.51 -0.59 9.13
CA THR A 58 -0.57 -0.04 8.29
C THR A 58 -0.83 -0.91 7.07
N VAL A 59 0.23 -1.52 6.54
CA VAL A 59 0.18 -2.54 5.50
C VAL A 59 1.08 -3.71 5.91
N VAL A 60 0.87 -4.87 5.31
CA VAL A 60 1.70 -6.06 5.50
C VAL A 60 2.54 -6.25 4.24
N CYS A 61 3.85 -6.42 4.43
CA CYS A 61 4.81 -6.78 3.40
C CYS A 61 5.08 -8.29 3.49
N GLU A 62 4.71 -9.07 2.48
CA GLU A 62 4.97 -10.51 2.39
C GLU A 62 5.67 -10.85 1.07
N GLY A 63 6.99 -11.02 1.11
CA GLY A 63 7.79 -11.18 -0.10
C GLY A 63 7.65 -9.98 -1.04
N PRO A 64 7.29 -10.16 -2.32
CA PRO A 64 7.07 -9.05 -3.25
C PRO A 64 5.69 -8.38 -3.08
N TYR A 65 4.83 -8.91 -2.21
CA TYR A 65 3.44 -8.49 -2.08
C TYR A 65 3.25 -7.51 -0.92
N VAL A 66 2.34 -6.56 -1.12
CA VAL A 66 1.92 -5.57 -0.13
C VAL A 66 0.39 -5.56 -0.10
N PHE A 67 -0.19 -5.69 1.09
CA PHE A 67 -1.63 -5.71 1.30
C PHE A 67 -2.03 -5.06 2.62
N THR A 68 -3.28 -4.62 2.76
CA THR A 68 -3.79 -4.14 4.06
C THR A 68 -4.15 -5.32 4.95
N PRO A 69 -3.76 -5.35 6.23
CA PRO A 69 -4.14 -6.43 7.13
C PRO A 69 -5.66 -6.49 7.31
N PRO A 70 -6.26 -7.70 7.46
CA PRO A 70 -7.70 -7.88 7.54
C PRO A 70 -8.36 -7.11 8.69
N ASP A 71 -7.63 -6.84 9.78
CA ASP A 71 -8.12 -6.07 10.93
C ASP A 71 -8.04 -4.54 10.78
N THR A 72 -7.31 -4.01 9.79
CA THR A 72 -7.36 -2.56 9.48
C THR A 72 -8.60 -2.16 8.69
N ALA A 73 -9.34 -3.13 8.14
CA ALA A 73 -10.74 -2.96 7.78
C ALA A 73 -11.60 -3.05 9.05
N GLN A 74 -11.27 -2.25 10.08
CA GLN A 74 -12.04 -2.21 11.31
C GLN A 74 -13.43 -1.66 11.01
N SER A 75 -14.38 -2.59 10.96
CA SER A 75 -15.57 -2.59 11.80
C SER A 75 -16.08 -1.20 12.18
N SER A 76 -16.82 -0.58 11.27
CA SER A 76 -18.07 0.05 11.66
C SER A 76 -19.17 -0.99 11.44
N GLY A 77 -19.16 -2.06 12.24
CA GLY A 77 -20.38 -2.82 12.48
C GLY A 77 -21.40 -1.90 13.18
N PRO A 78 -22.71 -2.08 12.94
CA PRO A 78 -23.76 -1.29 13.59
C PRO A 78 -23.81 -1.48 15.10
#